data_AF-A0A329M628-F1
#
_entry.id   AF-A0A329M628-F1
#
_cell.length_a   1.000
_cell.length_b   1.000
_cell.length_c   1.000
_cell.angle_alpha   90.00
_cell.angle_beta   90.00
_cell.angle_gamma   90.00
#
_symmetry.space_group_name_H-M   'P 1'
#
loop_
_entity.id
_entity.type
_entity.pdbx_description
1 polymer ?
#
loop_
_entity_poly.entity_id
_entity_poly.type
_entity_poly.pdbx_seq_one_letter_code
_entity_poly.pdbx_strand_id
1 'polypeptide(L)'
;MESMERKVGDATLYPLGDQAVVIRFGEHLSEETHRKVRLFDALLNEQPFPGMIETVPSFAAVAVFYDLVQVTGAMEFRYGCPDREKSGKDGMGGQGEKNGQVRQCGQGGQDGRDWRDGQGGKEGQGWRDGQYGQDKQTGQVRRGEQVSINEGVYTERGQVETASFDRASSPFRIVCDVLEDLLGEVTEQETETPRIVEIPVRYGDEYGLDLEVAARYHGITEEALIRRHAEAEYTVYMLGFTPGFPYLGGMAEEIATPRRGTPRLSVPEGSVGIGGKQTGVYPLASPGGWQLIGRTPIRLFRPEQTPPSLLEVGDKVRFRPIGDAEYVRFAHTEQTVEGLAAGVGGAGQGLRPQTEVGQAPIRVLKPGLYTTVQDLGRTGSQRYGVPWSGAVDAFALRTVNVLVGNDEGAAALEVTLAGPELAFAEDTLIAICGGELSPAIDGRPVPAWRPVLVRRGAVLRFGACAAGCRAYVA
;
A
#
# COMPACT_ATOMS: atom_id res chain seq x y z
N MET A 1 14.68 -24.86 -17.81
CA MET A 1 13.54 -24.17 -17.17
C MET A 1 13.41 -24.78 -15.79
N GLU A 2 14.19 -24.29 -14.83
CA GLU A 2 13.95 -24.61 -13.41
C GLU A 2 12.55 -24.14 -13.04
N SER A 3 11.82 -24.92 -12.24
CA SER A 3 10.52 -24.52 -11.74
C SER A 3 10.67 -23.19 -11.00
N MET A 4 9.90 -22.17 -11.41
CA MET A 4 9.82 -20.87 -10.73
C MET A 4 9.16 -20.97 -9.33
N GLU A 5 8.82 -22.17 -8.89
CA GLU A 5 8.24 -22.47 -7.60
C GLU A 5 9.29 -23.09 -6.68
N ARG A 6 9.38 -22.61 -5.44
CA ARG A 6 10.21 -23.15 -4.37
C ARG A 6 9.30 -23.73 -3.29
N LYS A 7 9.54 -24.98 -2.89
CA LYS A 7 8.78 -25.63 -1.82
C LYS A 7 9.54 -25.55 -0.50
N VAL A 8 8.89 -25.05 0.54
CA VAL A 8 9.45 -24.90 1.90
C VAL A 8 8.46 -25.50 2.87
N GLY A 9 8.74 -26.71 3.38
CA GLY A 9 7.79 -27.47 4.19
C GLY A 9 6.45 -27.69 3.46
N ASP A 10 5.36 -27.24 4.09
CA ASP A 10 4.00 -27.27 3.53
C ASP A 10 3.68 -26.06 2.63
N ALA A 11 4.56 -25.05 2.57
CA ALA A 11 4.36 -23.84 1.79
C ALA A 11 5.03 -23.93 0.40
N THR A 12 4.45 -23.24 -0.57
CA THR A 12 5.02 -23.04 -1.91
C THR A 12 5.18 -21.56 -2.19
N LEU A 13 6.39 -21.14 -2.53
CA LEU A 13 6.76 -19.77 -2.87
C LEU A 13 6.90 -19.65 -4.38
N TYR A 14 6.30 -18.61 -4.97
CA TYR A 14 6.42 -18.33 -6.40
C TYR A 14 6.33 -16.82 -6.67
N PRO A 15 6.95 -16.32 -7.75
CA PRO A 15 6.98 -14.89 -8.03
C PRO A 15 5.61 -14.38 -8.52
N LEU A 16 5.29 -13.13 -8.16
CA LEU A 16 4.19 -12.35 -8.70
C LEU A 16 4.77 -11.08 -9.33
N GLY A 17 5.23 -11.20 -10.57
CA GLY A 17 6.07 -10.18 -11.20
C GLY A 17 7.44 -10.09 -10.53
N ASP A 18 8.13 -8.96 -10.72
CA ASP A 18 9.51 -8.79 -10.22
C ASP A 18 9.57 -8.33 -8.76
N GLN A 19 8.51 -7.67 -8.29
CA GLN A 19 8.47 -6.95 -7.00
C GLN A 19 7.60 -7.64 -5.94
N ALA A 20 7.19 -8.89 -6.16
CA ALA A 20 6.43 -9.63 -5.16
C ALA A 20 6.67 -11.14 -5.20
N VAL A 21 6.54 -11.76 -4.02
CA VAL A 21 6.52 -13.21 -3.82
C VAL A 21 5.19 -13.60 -3.20
N VAL A 22 4.59 -14.69 -3.69
CA VAL A 22 3.40 -15.28 -3.08
C VAL A 22 3.81 -16.54 -2.33
N ILE A 23 3.43 -16.61 -1.06
CA ILE A 23 3.60 -17.76 -0.18
C ILE A 23 2.24 -18.45 -0.04
N ARG A 24 2.07 -19.63 -0.64
CA ARG A 24 0.83 -20.42 -0.60
C ARG A 24 0.97 -21.58 0.38
N PHE A 25 0.04 -21.65 1.34
CA PHE A 25 -0.01 -22.69 2.39
C PHE A 25 -1.02 -23.82 2.10
N GLY A 26 -1.82 -23.71 1.04
CA GLY A 26 -2.79 -24.73 0.64
C GLY A 26 -3.54 -24.39 -0.65
N GLU A 27 -4.25 -25.36 -1.22
CA GLU A 27 -5.04 -25.19 -2.46
C GLU A 27 -6.52 -24.89 -2.21
N HIS A 28 -7.00 -25.12 -0.98
CA HIS A 28 -8.42 -25.04 -0.62
C HIS A 28 -8.63 -24.16 0.60
N LEU A 29 -9.85 -23.63 0.72
CA LEU A 29 -10.29 -22.90 1.90
C LEU A 29 -10.38 -23.85 3.09
N SER A 30 -9.49 -23.68 4.06
CA SER A 30 -9.55 -24.38 5.35
C SER A 30 -9.20 -23.43 6.49
N GLU A 31 -9.78 -23.64 7.67
CA GLU A 31 -9.45 -22.82 8.85
C GLU A 31 -7.99 -22.99 9.28
N GLU A 32 -7.42 -24.19 9.12
CA GLU A 32 -6.02 -24.47 9.42
C GLU A 32 -5.09 -23.67 8.49
N THR A 33 -5.33 -23.72 7.18
CA THR A 33 -4.55 -22.96 6.18
C THR A 33 -4.66 -21.47 6.44
N HIS A 34 -5.87 -20.96 6.73
CA HIS A 34 -6.06 -19.54 7.02
C HIS A 34 -5.39 -19.11 8.33
N ARG A 35 -5.34 -19.99 9.34
CA ARG A 35 -4.57 -19.75 10.57
C ARG A 35 -3.08 -19.60 10.26
N LYS A 36 -2.49 -20.48 9.43
CA LYS A 36 -1.08 -20.36 9.01
C LYS A 36 -0.81 -19.05 8.27
N VAL A 37 -1.71 -18.66 7.36
CA VAL A 37 -1.65 -17.36 6.66
C VAL A 37 -1.61 -16.20 7.65
N ARG A 38 -2.52 -16.15 8.63
CA ARG A 38 -2.59 -15.05 9.61
C ARG A 38 -1.36 -14.99 10.51
N LEU A 39 -0.89 -16.12 11.00
CA LEU A 39 0.31 -16.18 11.84
C LEU A 39 1.54 -15.69 11.07
N PHE A 40 1.69 -16.11 9.82
CA PHE A 40 2.81 -15.67 9.00
C PHE A 40 2.70 -14.19 8.58
N ASP A 41 1.51 -13.70 8.26
CA ASP A 41 1.25 -12.27 8.01
C ASP A 41 1.62 -11.42 9.23
N ALA A 42 1.21 -11.85 10.44
CA ALA A 42 1.57 -11.18 11.69
C ALA A 42 3.09 -11.17 11.90
N LEU A 43 3.75 -12.32 11.74
CA LEU A 43 5.20 -12.44 11.89
C LEU A 43 5.96 -11.51 10.93
N LEU A 44 5.54 -11.42 9.67
CA LEU A 44 6.16 -10.52 8.69
C LEU A 44 6.00 -9.05 9.06
N ASN A 45 4.83 -8.66 9.60
CA ASN A 45 4.58 -7.29 10.04
C ASN A 45 5.33 -6.95 11.34
N GLU A 46 5.57 -7.94 12.22
CA GLU A 46 6.40 -7.78 13.42
C GLU A 46 7.90 -7.76 13.11
N GLN A 47 8.33 -8.52 12.10
CA GLN A 47 9.73 -8.67 11.69
C GLN A 47 9.92 -8.35 10.19
N PRO A 48 9.70 -7.09 9.77
CA PRO A 48 9.88 -6.71 8.36
C PRO A 48 11.35 -6.81 7.95
N PHE A 49 11.62 -7.43 6.81
CA PHE A 49 12.97 -7.44 6.24
C PHE A 49 13.25 -6.15 5.45
N PRO A 50 14.54 -5.74 5.30
CA PRO A 50 14.89 -4.55 4.52
C PRO A 50 14.36 -4.62 3.08
N GLY A 51 13.66 -3.57 2.67
CA GLY A 51 13.00 -3.52 1.36
C GLY A 51 11.61 -4.16 1.31
N MET A 52 11.12 -4.80 2.39
CA MET A 52 9.72 -5.21 2.45
C MET A 52 8.82 -3.97 2.45
N ILE A 53 7.81 -3.96 1.58
CA ILE A 53 6.90 -2.84 1.41
C ILE A 53 5.59 -3.09 2.18
N GLU A 54 4.89 -4.17 1.85
CA GLU A 54 3.65 -4.57 2.52
C GLU A 54 3.32 -6.04 2.26
N THR A 55 2.40 -6.56 3.06
CA THR A 55 1.84 -7.89 2.90
C THR A 55 0.34 -7.82 2.59
N VAL A 56 -0.12 -8.75 1.75
CA VAL A 56 -1.54 -8.89 1.37
C VAL A 56 -1.96 -10.34 1.62
N PRO A 57 -2.60 -10.64 2.76
CA PRO A 57 -3.12 -11.96 3.04
C PRO A 57 -4.39 -12.25 2.22
N SER A 58 -4.55 -13.51 1.84
CA SER A 58 -5.72 -14.06 1.14
C SER A 58 -6.20 -15.33 1.86
N PHE A 59 -7.13 -16.08 1.26
CA PHE A 59 -7.66 -17.32 1.87
C PHE A 59 -6.58 -18.34 2.25
N ALA A 60 -5.60 -18.55 1.37
CA ALA A 60 -4.61 -19.62 1.50
C ALA A 60 -3.16 -19.19 1.19
N ALA A 61 -2.95 -17.89 0.98
CA ALA A 61 -1.64 -17.36 0.63
C ALA A 61 -1.42 -15.95 1.18
N VAL A 62 -0.16 -15.57 1.37
CA VAL A 62 0.28 -14.19 1.64
C VAL A 62 1.09 -13.72 0.44
N ALA A 63 0.74 -12.58 -0.15
CA ALA A 63 1.61 -11.89 -1.10
C ALA A 63 2.48 -10.89 -0.34
N VAL A 64 3.78 -10.87 -0.62
CA VAL A 64 4.74 -9.95 -0.02
C VAL A 64 5.33 -9.09 -1.13
N PHE A 65 5.12 -7.78 -1.04
CA PHE A 65 5.68 -6.81 -1.97
C PHE A 65 6.99 -6.25 -1.42
N TYR A 66 7.97 -6.01 -2.29
CA TYR A 66 9.29 -5.54 -1.89
C TYR A 66 9.93 -4.61 -2.93
N ASP A 67 10.82 -3.74 -2.47
CA ASP A 67 11.64 -2.85 -3.28
C ASP A 67 12.91 -3.56 -3.76
N LEU A 68 13.12 -3.56 -5.07
CA LEU A 68 14.23 -4.27 -5.73
C LEU A 68 15.60 -3.74 -5.30
N VAL A 69 15.73 -2.42 -5.18
CA VAL A 69 17.01 -1.76 -4.89
C VAL A 69 17.37 -1.99 -3.43
N GLN A 70 16.40 -1.88 -2.52
CA GLN A 70 16.64 -2.14 -1.10
C GLN A 70 16.92 -3.61 -0.82
N VAL A 71 16.18 -4.55 -1.42
CA VAL A 71 16.44 -5.99 -1.22
C VAL A 71 17.84 -6.37 -1.71
N THR A 72 18.23 -5.87 -2.88
CA THR A 72 19.56 -6.18 -3.45
C THR A 72 20.69 -5.47 -2.72
N GLY A 73 20.48 -4.23 -2.28
CA GLY A 73 21.49 -3.42 -1.59
C GLY A 73 21.62 -3.69 -0.08
N ALA A 74 20.53 -3.98 0.65
CA ALA A 74 20.59 -4.22 2.09
C ALA A 74 21.29 -5.54 2.44
N MET A 75 21.26 -6.50 1.52
CA MET A 75 21.97 -7.77 1.67
C MET A 75 23.48 -7.64 1.45
N GLU A 76 23.95 -6.60 0.75
CA GLU A 76 25.40 -6.26 0.72
C GLU A 76 25.92 -5.91 2.13
N PHE A 77 25.05 -5.50 3.06
CA PHE A 77 25.43 -5.07 4.41
C PHE A 77 25.21 -6.11 5.52
N ARG A 78 24.25 -7.04 5.38
CA ARG A 78 23.79 -7.89 6.51
C ARG A 78 24.25 -9.35 6.47
N TYR A 79 24.61 -9.90 5.29
CA TYR A 79 25.02 -11.29 5.16
C TYR A 79 26.17 -11.45 4.17
N GLY A 80 27.41 -11.32 4.65
CA GLY A 80 28.52 -12.07 4.05
C GLY A 80 28.23 -13.55 4.24
N CYS A 81 27.62 -14.18 3.23
CA CYS A 81 27.23 -15.60 3.25
C CYS A 81 28.45 -16.47 3.59
N PRO A 82 28.46 -17.24 4.70
CA PRO A 82 29.46 -18.27 4.90
C PRO A 82 29.14 -19.43 3.95
N ASP A 83 30.11 -19.80 3.12
CA ASP A 83 30.03 -21.00 2.30
C ASP A 83 29.64 -22.22 3.15
N ARG A 84 28.67 -23.00 2.67
CA ARG A 84 28.39 -24.35 3.16
C ARG A 84 29.62 -25.23 2.87
N GLU A 85 30.57 -25.27 3.80
CA GLU A 85 31.62 -26.30 3.76
C GLU A 85 30.99 -27.68 4.01
N LYS A 86 31.27 -28.54 3.03
CA LYS A 86 30.88 -29.94 2.97
C LYS A 86 31.33 -30.66 4.24
N SER A 87 30.39 -31.32 4.90
CA SER A 87 30.66 -32.29 5.95
C SER A 87 31.50 -33.45 5.39
N GLY A 88 32.82 -33.32 5.49
CA GLY A 88 33.75 -34.43 5.42
C GLY A 88 33.75 -35.15 6.77
N LYS A 89 33.38 -36.43 6.76
CA LYS A 89 33.64 -37.35 7.87
C LYS A 89 35.13 -37.35 8.16
N ASP A 90 35.51 -37.15 9.41
CA ASP A 90 36.54 -37.92 10.10
C ASP A 90 36.34 -37.76 11.61
N GLY A 91 36.22 -38.89 12.31
CA GLY A 91 35.96 -38.92 13.73
C GLY A 91 37.22 -38.83 14.59
N MET A 92 37.08 -38.37 15.83
CA MET A 92 37.59 -39.03 17.03
C MET A 92 37.28 -38.20 18.29
N GLY A 93 36.58 -38.85 19.23
CA GLY A 93 36.82 -38.87 20.69
C GLY A 93 37.03 -37.58 21.50
N GLY A 94 36.26 -37.45 22.58
CA GLY A 94 36.71 -36.69 23.76
C GLY A 94 35.59 -36.15 24.65
N GLN A 95 35.44 -36.74 25.83
CA GLN A 95 34.56 -36.31 26.92
C GLN A 95 34.90 -34.90 27.44
N GLY A 96 33.91 -34.18 27.95
CA GLY A 96 34.12 -32.99 28.77
C GLY A 96 32.81 -32.31 29.20
N GLU A 97 32.32 -32.67 30.39
CA GLU A 97 31.30 -31.92 31.13
C GLU A 97 31.77 -30.48 31.44
N LYS A 98 30.86 -29.49 31.39
CA LYS A 98 30.68 -28.44 32.43
C LYS A 98 29.55 -27.45 32.10
N ASN A 99 28.53 -27.47 32.96
CA ASN A 99 27.76 -26.37 33.55
C ASN A 99 27.45 -25.11 32.72
N GLY A 100 26.20 -25.01 32.27
CA GLY A 100 25.57 -23.74 31.86
C GLY A 100 25.07 -22.96 33.08
N GLN A 101 25.61 -21.75 33.28
CA GLN A 101 25.09 -20.75 34.20
C GLN A 101 24.41 -19.65 33.39
N VAL A 102 23.13 -19.43 33.74
CA VAL A 102 22.23 -18.38 33.23
C VAL A 102 22.82 -16.99 33.49
N ARG A 103 22.77 -16.10 32.50
CA ARG A 103 22.81 -14.65 32.70
C ARG A 103 21.65 -13.98 31.97
N GLN A 104 20.67 -13.55 32.76
CA GLN A 104 19.71 -12.51 32.41
C GLN A 104 20.47 -11.18 32.18
N CYS A 105 20.09 -10.43 31.16
CA CYS A 105 20.29 -8.98 31.11
C CYS A 105 18.91 -8.32 31.07
N GLY A 106 18.73 -7.40 32.00
CA GLY A 106 17.45 -6.83 32.38
C GLY A 106 17.05 -5.58 31.63
N GLN A 107 15.82 -5.20 31.93
CA GLN A 107 15.08 -4.02 31.51
C GLN A 107 15.74 -2.71 31.95
N GLY A 108 15.61 -1.70 31.10
CA GLY A 108 15.59 -0.27 31.41
C GLY A 108 14.98 0.42 30.20
N GLY A 109 13.97 1.27 30.25
CA GLY A 109 13.47 2.12 31.32
C GLY A 109 13.12 3.45 30.62
N GLN A 110 11.83 3.80 30.62
CA GLN A 110 11.26 4.99 29.99
C GLN A 110 11.89 6.28 30.55
N ASP A 111 11.98 7.33 29.72
CA ASP A 111 11.71 8.70 30.16
C ASP A 111 11.43 9.63 28.97
N GLY A 112 10.30 10.33 29.05
CA GLY A 112 9.91 11.42 28.15
C GLY A 112 10.42 12.79 28.62
N ARG A 113 10.36 13.76 27.71
CA ARG A 113 10.26 15.22 27.90
C ARG A 113 10.33 15.87 26.50
N ASP A 114 9.24 16.35 25.91
CA ASP A 114 8.56 17.64 26.16
C ASP A 114 9.45 18.85 25.86
N TRP A 115 9.14 19.60 24.78
CA TRP A 115 9.76 20.88 24.44
C TRP A 115 8.66 21.89 24.06
N ARG A 116 8.42 22.84 24.96
CA ARG A 116 7.79 24.14 24.67
C ARG A 116 8.76 25.28 24.96
N ASP A 117 8.72 26.27 24.08
CA ASP A 117 8.93 27.72 24.20
C ASP A 117 9.86 28.32 25.27
N GLY A 118 10.75 29.19 24.79
CA GLY A 118 11.45 30.20 25.58
C GLY A 118 12.03 31.32 24.73
N GLN A 119 11.36 32.48 24.72
CA GLN A 119 11.83 33.76 24.20
C GLN A 119 13.00 34.33 25.02
N GLY A 120 13.83 35.20 24.43
CA GLY A 120 14.65 36.17 25.17
C GLY A 120 15.97 36.55 24.49
N GLY A 121 16.01 37.73 23.89
CA GLY A 121 17.10 38.18 23.00
C GLY A 121 18.35 38.81 23.64
N LYS A 122 19.24 39.32 22.78
CA LYS A 122 19.87 40.65 22.85
C LYS A 122 20.82 40.89 21.67
N GLU A 123 20.94 42.18 21.37
CA GLU A 123 21.55 42.87 20.23
C GLU A 123 23.09 42.79 20.18
N GLY A 124 23.67 43.09 19.01
CA GLY A 124 25.09 43.43 18.89
C GLY A 124 25.58 43.64 17.46
N GLN A 125 25.77 44.91 17.08
CA GLN A 125 26.17 45.44 15.77
C GLN A 125 27.66 45.17 15.42
N GLY A 126 28.06 45.24 14.14
CA GLY A 126 29.49 45.41 13.79
C GLY A 126 29.97 45.15 12.34
N TRP A 127 29.67 46.08 11.43
CA TRP A 127 30.47 46.61 10.29
C TRP A 127 31.64 45.85 9.60
N ARG A 128 31.46 45.69 8.27
CA ARG A 128 32.27 46.12 7.09
C ARG A 128 33.73 45.69 6.79
N ASP A 129 33.89 45.51 5.46
CA ASP A 129 34.99 45.81 4.53
C ASP A 129 36.23 44.90 4.45
N GLY A 130 36.59 44.54 3.20
CA GLY A 130 37.90 43.99 2.85
C GLY A 130 37.99 43.32 1.48
N GLN A 131 38.24 44.12 0.43
CA GLN A 131 38.70 43.70 -0.91
C GLN A 131 40.01 42.90 -0.86
N TYR A 132 40.27 42.02 -1.85
CA TYR A 132 41.57 41.70 -2.51
C TYR A 132 41.27 40.51 -3.47
N GLY A 133 41.74 40.36 -4.70
CA GLY A 133 42.66 41.06 -5.58
C GLY A 133 42.89 40.10 -6.77
N GLN A 134 42.90 40.62 -8.01
CA GLN A 134 43.30 39.84 -9.18
C GLN A 134 44.82 39.65 -9.16
N ASP A 135 45.30 38.44 -9.45
CA ASP A 135 46.57 38.30 -10.16
C ASP A 135 46.56 37.07 -11.08
N LYS A 136 47.12 37.26 -12.28
CA LYS A 136 47.15 36.30 -13.39
C LYS A 136 48.54 35.67 -13.53
N GLN A 137 48.53 34.43 -14.03
CA GLN A 137 49.62 33.63 -14.60
C GLN A 137 50.60 33.05 -13.57
N THR A 138 50.82 31.73 -13.49
CA THR A 138 51.23 30.82 -14.58
C THR A 138 50.92 29.35 -14.26
N GLY A 139 50.61 28.53 -15.29
CA GLY A 139 51.13 27.16 -15.38
C GLY A 139 50.17 25.97 -15.15
N GLN A 140 49.84 25.30 -16.24
CA GLN A 140 49.45 23.87 -16.37
C GLN A 140 48.09 23.40 -15.82
N VAL A 141 47.20 23.12 -16.77
CA VAL A 141 45.95 22.37 -16.59
C VAL A 141 46.28 20.91 -16.26
N ARG A 142 45.80 20.42 -15.10
CA ARG A 142 45.61 18.98 -14.86
C ARG A 142 44.13 18.68 -14.66
N ARG A 143 43.74 17.58 -15.29
CA ARG A 143 42.40 17.04 -15.44
C ARG A 143 42.01 16.27 -14.17
N GLY A 144 40.80 16.49 -13.67
CA GLY A 144 40.14 15.65 -12.67
C GLY A 144 40.10 16.26 -11.27
N GLU A 145 38.97 16.88 -10.92
CA GLU A 145 38.56 17.05 -9.52
C GLU A 145 37.16 16.46 -9.36
N GLN A 146 37.09 15.47 -8.48
CA GLN A 146 35.90 14.76 -8.05
C GLN A 146 35.68 15.21 -6.61
N VAL A 147 34.54 15.84 -6.32
CA VAL A 147 34.19 16.26 -4.96
C VAL A 147 33.79 15.02 -4.17
N SER A 148 34.52 14.76 -3.11
CA SER A 148 34.38 13.59 -2.23
C SER A 148 33.47 13.89 -1.04
N ILE A 149 32.49 13.02 -0.79
CA ILE A 149 31.87 12.82 0.53
C ILE A 149 31.88 11.31 0.82
N ASN A 150 32.76 10.90 1.72
CA ASN A 150 32.60 9.82 2.70
C ASN A 150 33.96 9.56 3.37
N GLU A 151 34.06 9.89 4.66
CA GLU A 151 35.18 9.49 5.49
C GLU A 151 34.99 8.04 5.93
N GLY A 152 35.87 7.16 5.44
CA GLY A 152 36.11 5.83 5.96
C GLY A 152 37.62 5.61 6.03
N VAL A 153 38.14 5.40 7.24
CA VAL A 153 39.56 5.16 7.51
C VAL A 153 39.92 3.75 7.04
N TYR A 154 40.91 3.62 6.15
CA TYR A 154 41.47 2.33 5.74
C TYR A 154 42.86 2.16 6.36
N THR A 155 43.07 1.08 7.11
CA THR A 155 44.41 0.62 7.47
C THR A 155 44.95 -0.30 6.37
N GLU A 156 46.17 -0.03 5.91
CA GLU A 156 46.87 -0.88 4.96
C GLU A 156 47.20 -2.25 5.58
N ARG A 157 46.92 -3.31 4.80
CA ARG A 157 47.28 -4.73 5.02
C ARG A 157 46.38 -5.53 5.97
N GLY A 158 45.28 -6.00 5.38
CA GLY A 158 44.62 -7.24 5.77
C GLY A 158 43.78 -7.69 4.58
N GLN A 159 44.11 -8.83 3.97
CA GLN A 159 43.28 -9.43 2.93
C GLN A 159 41.90 -9.71 3.53
N VAL A 160 40.89 -8.96 3.10
CA VAL A 160 39.50 -9.35 3.28
C VAL A 160 39.22 -10.32 2.13
N GLU A 161 39.10 -11.61 2.43
CA GLU A 161 38.44 -12.54 1.55
C GLU A 161 36.99 -12.08 1.41
N THR A 162 36.72 -11.37 0.33
CA THR A 162 35.35 -11.07 -0.09
C THR A 162 34.80 -12.36 -0.65
N ALA A 163 33.92 -13.03 0.09
CA ALA A 163 33.09 -14.11 -0.43
C ALA A 163 32.46 -13.59 -1.74
N SER A 164 32.76 -14.24 -2.86
CA SER A 164 32.29 -13.78 -4.16
C SER A 164 30.77 -13.96 -4.23
N PHE A 165 30.04 -12.86 -4.11
CA PHE A 165 28.61 -12.87 -4.35
C PHE A 165 28.34 -13.17 -5.83
N ASP A 166 27.49 -14.16 -6.09
CA ASP A 166 26.96 -14.40 -7.41
C ASP A 166 25.98 -13.27 -7.77
N ARG A 167 26.44 -12.32 -8.60
CA ARG A 167 25.59 -11.26 -9.20
C ARG A 167 24.41 -11.82 -10.02
N ALA A 168 24.32 -13.15 -10.20
CA ALA A 168 23.21 -13.83 -10.87
C ALA A 168 22.03 -14.20 -9.94
N SER A 169 22.09 -13.96 -8.63
CA SER A 169 20.95 -14.23 -7.74
C SER A 169 19.84 -13.20 -7.93
N SER A 170 18.72 -13.62 -8.53
CA SER A 170 17.53 -12.79 -8.71
C SER A 170 16.99 -12.28 -7.37
N PRO A 171 16.43 -11.05 -7.29
CA PRO A 171 15.78 -10.52 -6.07
C PRO A 171 14.77 -11.50 -5.45
N PHE A 172 14.02 -12.21 -6.30
CA PHE A 172 13.10 -13.28 -5.88
C PHE A 172 13.78 -14.34 -5.00
N ARG A 173 14.98 -14.82 -5.39
CA ARG A 173 15.72 -15.85 -4.64
C ARG A 173 16.16 -15.33 -3.28
N ILE A 174 16.68 -14.10 -3.24
CA ILE A 174 17.09 -13.42 -2.01
C ILE A 174 15.91 -13.34 -1.03
N VAL A 175 14.75 -12.89 -1.50
CA VAL A 175 13.55 -12.80 -0.65
C VAL A 175 13.08 -14.20 -0.22
N CYS A 176 13.13 -15.20 -1.10
CA CYS A 176 12.76 -16.57 -0.74
C CYS A 176 13.64 -17.16 0.37
N ASP A 177 14.94 -16.84 0.39
CA ASP A 177 15.84 -17.30 1.46
C ASP A 177 15.43 -16.71 2.81
N VAL A 178 15.15 -15.40 2.88
CA VAL A 178 14.65 -14.73 4.08
C VAL A 178 13.31 -15.30 4.55
N LEU A 179 12.39 -15.52 3.60
CA LEU A 179 11.07 -16.05 3.91
C LEU A 179 11.15 -17.51 4.40
N GLU A 180 12.10 -18.30 3.89
CA GLU A 180 12.31 -19.68 4.35
C GLU A 180 12.77 -19.73 5.81
N ASP A 181 13.68 -18.84 6.21
CA ASP A 181 14.11 -18.72 7.60
C ASP A 181 12.93 -18.33 8.51
N LEU A 182 12.16 -17.30 8.13
CA LEU A 182 10.98 -16.86 8.87
C LEU A 182 9.87 -17.93 8.96
N LEU A 183 9.68 -18.72 7.90
CA LEU A 183 8.71 -19.83 7.91
C LEU A 183 9.09 -20.90 8.94
N GLY A 184 10.39 -21.08 9.23
CA GLY A 184 10.87 -21.98 10.28
C GLY A 184 10.60 -21.48 11.70
N GLU A 185 10.38 -20.18 11.88
CA GLU A 185 10.10 -19.54 13.18
C GLU A 185 8.61 -19.54 13.55
N VAL A 186 7.72 -19.88 12.62
CA VAL A 186 6.27 -19.94 12.87
C VAL A 186 6.00 -21.05 13.89
N THR A 187 5.91 -20.65 15.16
CA THR A 187 5.51 -21.52 16.26
C THR A 187 3.99 -21.50 16.38
N GLU A 188 3.38 -22.63 16.71
CA GLU A 188 1.96 -22.71 17.07
C GLU A 188 1.73 -22.02 18.43
N GLN A 189 1.83 -20.69 18.48
CA GLN A 189 1.44 -19.94 19.69
C GLN A 189 -0.09 -19.89 19.82
N GLU A 190 -0.54 -19.78 21.08
CA GLU A 190 -1.96 -19.68 21.43
C GLU A 190 -2.59 -18.47 20.75
N THR A 191 -3.63 -18.75 19.99
CA THR A 191 -4.44 -17.76 19.28
C THR A 191 -5.08 -16.78 20.25
N GLU A 192 -4.87 -15.48 20.04
CA GLU A 192 -5.75 -14.46 20.59
C GLU A 192 -7.21 -14.78 20.26
N THR A 193 -8.11 -14.46 21.20
CA THR A 193 -9.55 -14.60 20.98
C THR A 193 -9.95 -13.70 19.80
N PRO A 194 -10.59 -14.24 18.76
CA PRO A 194 -10.87 -13.45 17.57
C PRO A 194 -11.89 -12.36 17.90
N ARG A 195 -11.65 -11.15 17.39
CA ARG A 195 -12.57 -10.02 17.54
C ARG A 195 -13.89 -10.34 16.84
N ILE A 196 -14.99 -10.25 17.59
CA ILE A 196 -16.35 -10.46 17.07
C ILE A 196 -16.96 -9.10 16.74
N VAL A 197 -17.32 -8.90 15.48
CA VAL A 197 -17.98 -7.69 14.97
C VAL A 197 -19.43 -8.02 14.62
N GLU A 198 -20.35 -7.38 15.32
CA GLU A 198 -21.78 -7.51 15.03
C GLU A 198 -22.22 -6.46 14.00
N ILE A 199 -22.84 -6.91 12.90
CA ILE A 199 -23.32 -6.03 11.83
C ILE A 199 -24.85 -6.04 11.83
N PRO A 200 -25.52 -4.90 12.11
CA PRO A 200 -26.96 -4.82 12.04
C PRO A 200 -27.43 -4.83 10.59
N VAL A 201 -28.41 -5.66 10.25
CA VAL A 201 -28.92 -5.81 8.88
C VAL A 201 -30.44 -5.71 8.87
N ARG A 202 -30.97 -4.82 8.03
CA ARG A 202 -32.37 -4.86 7.63
C ARG A 202 -32.50 -5.80 6.44
N TYR A 203 -33.17 -6.93 6.64
CA TYR A 203 -33.39 -7.94 5.61
C TYR A 203 -34.65 -7.65 4.80
N GLY A 204 -34.69 -8.12 3.55
CA GLY A 204 -35.89 -8.09 2.70
C GLY A 204 -36.30 -6.70 2.21
N ASP A 205 -37.49 -6.62 1.62
CA ASP A 205 -38.08 -5.38 1.08
C ASP A 205 -37.13 -4.65 0.11
N GLU A 206 -37.04 -3.33 0.22
CA GLU A 206 -36.12 -2.49 -0.56
C GLU A 206 -34.63 -2.74 -0.24
N TYR A 207 -34.34 -3.37 0.91
CA TYR A 207 -32.99 -3.64 1.38
C TYR A 207 -32.46 -4.99 0.86
N GLY A 208 -33.35 -5.94 0.58
CA GLY A 208 -33.04 -7.31 0.22
C GLY A 208 -33.82 -7.78 -1.01
N LEU A 209 -33.53 -7.17 -2.16
CA LEU A 209 -34.26 -7.35 -3.42
C LEU A 209 -34.38 -8.80 -3.93
N ASP A 210 -33.50 -9.70 -3.48
CA ASP A 210 -33.46 -11.11 -3.89
C ASP A 210 -33.78 -12.08 -2.74
N LEU A 211 -34.18 -11.59 -1.55
CA LEU A 211 -34.44 -12.45 -0.40
C LEU A 211 -35.50 -13.52 -0.69
N GLU A 212 -36.63 -13.11 -1.26
CA GLU A 212 -37.71 -14.02 -1.66
C GLU A 212 -37.23 -15.06 -2.67
N VAL A 213 -36.46 -14.63 -3.67
CA VAL A 213 -35.93 -15.51 -4.73
C VAL A 213 -34.95 -16.52 -4.17
N ALA A 214 -34.05 -16.08 -3.28
CA ALA A 214 -33.08 -16.96 -2.62
C ALA A 214 -33.77 -17.97 -1.69
N ALA A 215 -34.79 -17.54 -0.94
CA ALA A 215 -35.57 -18.43 -0.09
C ALA A 215 -36.34 -19.49 -0.91
N ARG A 216 -36.98 -19.06 -2.00
CA ARG A 216 -37.70 -19.95 -2.93
C ARG A 216 -36.80 -20.98 -3.59
N TYR A 217 -35.57 -20.60 -3.95
CA TYR A 217 -34.59 -21.52 -4.55
C TYR A 217 -34.31 -22.74 -3.66
N HIS A 218 -34.29 -22.55 -2.34
CA HIS A 218 -34.06 -23.60 -1.35
C HIS A 218 -35.34 -24.21 -0.78
N GLY A 219 -36.52 -23.76 -1.21
CA GLY A 219 -37.81 -24.23 -0.70
C GLY A 219 -38.05 -23.89 0.79
N ILE A 220 -37.49 -22.78 1.29
CA ILE A 220 -37.63 -22.32 2.67
C ILE A 220 -38.35 -20.96 2.72
N THR A 221 -38.80 -20.54 3.91
CA THR A 221 -39.36 -19.20 4.10
C THR A 221 -38.24 -18.16 4.21
N GLU A 222 -38.58 -16.88 3.97
CA GLU A 222 -37.65 -15.77 4.13
C GLU A 222 -37.11 -15.70 5.57
N GLU A 223 -37.96 -15.89 6.58
CA GLU A 223 -37.56 -15.91 7.99
C GLU A 223 -36.59 -17.06 8.29
N ALA A 224 -36.78 -18.21 7.64
CA ALA A 224 -35.88 -19.34 7.79
C ALA A 224 -34.52 -19.10 7.12
N LEU A 225 -34.46 -18.32 6.03
CA LEU A 225 -33.21 -17.87 5.43
C LEU A 225 -32.53 -16.84 6.31
N ILE A 226 -33.25 -15.80 6.75
CA ILE A 226 -32.74 -14.73 7.63
C ILE A 226 -32.13 -15.34 8.89
N ARG A 227 -32.85 -16.26 9.55
CA ARG A 227 -32.38 -16.93 10.76
C ARG A 227 -31.08 -17.69 10.53
N ARG A 228 -31.02 -18.54 9.49
CA ARG A 228 -29.79 -19.28 9.15
C ARG A 228 -28.62 -18.36 8.84
N HIS A 229 -28.89 -17.25 8.14
CA HIS A 229 -27.87 -16.27 7.83
C HIS A 229 -27.38 -15.50 9.07
N ALA A 230 -28.27 -15.17 10.00
CA ALA A 230 -27.96 -14.40 11.21
C ALA A 230 -27.33 -15.23 12.34
N GLU A 231 -27.72 -16.50 12.49
CA GLU A 231 -27.20 -17.40 13.53
C GLU A 231 -25.79 -17.92 13.23
N ALA A 232 -25.40 -17.93 11.94
CA ALA A 232 -24.07 -18.34 11.55
C ALA A 232 -23.00 -17.35 12.03
N GLU A 233 -21.85 -17.89 12.39
CA GLU A 233 -20.65 -17.12 12.69
C GLU A 233 -19.73 -17.17 11.48
N TYR A 234 -19.36 -16.00 10.97
CA TYR A 234 -18.59 -15.88 9.75
C TYR A 234 -17.15 -15.49 10.03
N THR A 235 -16.20 -16.07 9.32
CA THR A 235 -14.78 -15.64 9.38
C THR A 235 -14.48 -14.72 8.20
N VAL A 236 -13.85 -13.58 8.45
CA VAL A 236 -13.28 -12.72 7.40
C VAL A 236 -12.00 -13.37 6.89
N TYR A 237 -12.05 -13.94 5.69
CA TYR A 237 -10.88 -14.61 5.12
C TYR A 237 -9.97 -13.67 4.34
N MET A 238 -10.56 -12.71 3.62
CA MET A 238 -9.83 -11.64 2.93
C MET A 238 -10.70 -10.39 2.80
N LEU A 239 -10.05 -9.25 2.59
CA LEU A 239 -10.68 -8.00 2.20
C LEU A 239 -10.21 -7.63 0.79
N GLY A 240 -11.12 -7.29 -0.12
CA GLY A 240 -10.79 -7.01 -1.52
C GLY A 240 -12.00 -7.08 -2.44
N PHE A 241 -11.83 -6.93 -3.76
CA PHE A 241 -12.86 -6.56 -4.77
C PHE A 241 -13.12 -5.06 -4.83
N THR A 242 -13.46 -4.46 -3.69
CA THR A 242 -13.47 -3.01 -3.46
C THR A 242 -12.91 -2.73 -2.07
N PRO A 243 -12.43 -1.51 -1.77
CA PRO A 243 -11.94 -1.16 -0.44
C PRO A 243 -12.92 -1.55 0.68
N GLY A 244 -12.48 -2.37 1.62
CA GLY A 244 -13.23 -2.85 2.78
C GLY A 244 -14.24 -3.98 2.52
N PHE A 245 -14.29 -4.57 1.33
CA PHE A 245 -15.28 -5.62 1.03
C PHE A 245 -14.83 -6.96 1.64
N PRO A 246 -15.60 -7.56 2.57
CA PRO A 246 -15.23 -8.80 3.23
C PRO A 246 -15.71 -10.03 2.47
N TYR A 247 -14.79 -10.96 2.26
CA TYR A 247 -15.14 -12.33 1.89
C TYR A 247 -15.32 -13.17 3.14
N LEU A 248 -16.59 -13.45 3.43
CA LEU A 248 -17.00 -14.20 4.60
C LEU A 248 -17.20 -15.68 4.25
N GLY A 249 -16.63 -16.56 5.05
CA GLY A 249 -16.94 -18.01 5.01
C GLY A 249 -17.51 -18.48 6.34
N GLY A 250 -18.01 -19.72 6.37
CA GLY A 250 -18.81 -20.26 7.48
C GLY A 250 -20.32 -20.23 7.22
N MET A 251 -20.73 -19.84 6.01
CA MET A 251 -22.14 -19.83 5.62
C MET A 251 -22.70 -21.26 5.49
N ALA A 252 -23.90 -21.46 6.03
CA ALA A 252 -24.62 -22.73 5.94
C ALA A 252 -24.89 -23.12 4.46
N GLU A 253 -24.68 -24.40 4.11
CA GLU A 253 -24.83 -24.87 2.73
C GLU A 253 -26.28 -24.78 2.25
N GLU A 254 -27.24 -24.83 3.18
CA GLU A 254 -28.69 -24.75 2.94
C GLU A 254 -29.17 -23.37 2.47
N ILE A 255 -28.31 -22.34 2.53
CA ILE A 255 -28.58 -21.01 1.97
C ILE A 255 -27.62 -20.63 0.86
N ALA A 256 -26.72 -21.54 0.46
CA ALA A 256 -25.75 -21.31 -0.61
C ALA A 256 -26.45 -21.14 -1.96
N THR A 257 -26.57 -19.89 -2.41
CA THR A 257 -27.38 -19.52 -3.58
C THR A 257 -26.48 -19.03 -4.71
N PRO A 258 -26.62 -19.55 -5.94
CA PRO A 258 -25.78 -19.13 -7.06
C PRO A 258 -25.93 -17.63 -7.37
N ARG A 259 -24.87 -17.06 -7.93
CA ARG A 259 -24.88 -15.68 -8.45
C ARG A 259 -25.93 -15.54 -9.55
N ARG A 260 -26.47 -14.33 -9.71
CA ARG A 260 -27.35 -13.97 -10.83
C ARG A 260 -26.62 -14.18 -12.16
N GLY A 261 -27.33 -14.66 -13.16
CA GLY A 261 -26.79 -14.83 -14.51
C GLY A 261 -26.38 -13.51 -15.17
N THR A 262 -27.10 -12.42 -14.86
CA THR A 262 -26.73 -11.06 -15.27
C THR A 262 -26.48 -10.19 -14.03
N PRO A 263 -25.25 -9.67 -13.85
CA PRO A 263 -24.94 -8.76 -12.74
C PRO A 263 -25.74 -7.45 -12.81
N ARG A 264 -26.02 -6.87 -11.66
CA ARG A 264 -26.53 -5.49 -11.57
C ARG A 264 -25.42 -4.51 -11.93
N LEU A 265 -25.77 -3.45 -12.64
CA LEU A 265 -24.85 -2.34 -12.93
C LEU A 265 -24.47 -1.56 -11.67
N SER A 266 -25.37 -1.54 -10.68
CA SER A 266 -25.12 -0.90 -9.39
C SER A 266 -25.83 -1.67 -8.29
N VAL A 267 -25.06 -2.08 -7.29
CA VAL A 267 -25.49 -2.58 -5.99
C VAL A 267 -25.27 -1.45 -4.99
N PRO A 268 -26.27 -1.05 -4.18
CA PRO A 268 -26.10 0.01 -3.19
C PRO A 268 -25.05 -0.31 -2.13
N GLU A 269 -24.34 0.72 -1.64
CA GLU A 269 -23.48 0.62 -0.45
C GLU A 269 -24.25 0.06 0.76
N GLY A 270 -23.61 -0.79 1.54
CA GLY A 270 -24.18 -1.50 2.69
C GLY A 270 -24.98 -2.75 2.31
N SER A 271 -25.17 -3.07 1.03
CA SER A 271 -25.94 -4.27 0.65
C SER A 271 -25.24 -5.53 1.15
N VAL A 272 -26.02 -6.45 1.71
CA VAL A 272 -25.59 -7.78 2.14
C VAL A 272 -26.05 -8.77 1.09
N GLY A 273 -25.13 -9.61 0.60
CA GLY A 273 -25.46 -10.53 -0.47
C GLY A 273 -24.88 -11.93 -0.30
N ILE A 274 -25.49 -12.89 -0.99
CA ILE A 274 -25.04 -14.28 -1.09
C ILE A 274 -24.58 -14.56 -2.53
N GLY A 275 -23.41 -15.19 -2.67
CA GLY A 275 -22.85 -15.61 -3.95
C GLY A 275 -22.16 -16.97 -3.87
N GLY A 276 -22.90 -18.03 -4.20
CA GLY A 276 -22.43 -19.41 -4.02
C GLY A 276 -22.39 -19.77 -2.54
N LYS A 277 -21.24 -20.25 -2.05
CA LYS A 277 -21.03 -20.58 -0.63
C LYS A 277 -20.51 -19.40 0.22
N GLN A 278 -20.53 -18.18 -0.33
CA GLN A 278 -20.00 -16.98 0.31
C GLN A 278 -21.10 -15.96 0.59
N THR A 279 -20.91 -15.21 1.67
CA THR A 279 -21.65 -13.98 1.99
C THR A 279 -20.67 -12.83 2.21
N GLY A 280 -21.18 -11.62 2.37
CA GLY A 280 -20.37 -10.41 2.33
C GLY A 280 -21.23 -9.16 2.23
N VAL A 281 -20.59 -8.01 2.42
CA VAL A 281 -21.24 -6.71 2.48
C VAL A 281 -20.55 -5.76 1.51
N TYR A 282 -21.30 -5.13 0.63
CA TYR A 282 -20.80 -4.16 -0.32
C TYR A 282 -20.47 -2.83 0.38
N PRO A 283 -19.19 -2.45 0.56
CA PRO A 283 -18.80 -1.24 1.29
C PRO A 283 -18.97 0.02 0.45
N LEU A 284 -19.14 -0.12 -0.87
CA LEU A 284 -19.27 0.96 -1.84
C LEU A 284 -20.27 0.55 -2.92
N ALA A 285 -20.92 1.53 -3.54
CA ALA A 285 -21.78 1.29 -4.68
C ALA A 285 -20.96 0.75 -5.87
N SER A 286 -21.28 -0.46 -6.33
CA SER A 286 -20.49 -1.16 -7.34
C SER A 286 -21.33 -2.16 -8.15
N PRO A 287 -20.92 -2.55 -9.37
CA PRO A 287 -21.58 -3.63 -10.10
C PRO A 287 -21.46 -4.96 -9.34
N GLY A 288 -22.50 -5.80 -9.34
CA GLY A 288 -22.49 -7.03 -8.55
C GLY A 288 -23.55 -8.05 -8.97
N GLY A 289 -23.18 -9.32 -8.93
CA GLY A 289 -24.06 -10.45 -9.29
C GLY A 289 -24.57 -11.26 -8.11
N TRP A 290 -24.35 -10.82 -6.87
CA TRP A 290 -24.82 -11.55 -5.69
C TRP A 290 -26.32 -11.34 -5.45
N GLN A 291 -26.95 -12.31 -4.79
CA GLN A 291 -28.34 -12.22 -4.37
C GLN A 291 -28.40 -11.31 -3.15
N LEU A 292 -29.05 -10.15 -3.28
CA LEU A 292 -29.14 -9.15 -2.20
C LEU A 292 -30.24 -9.56 -1.22
N ILE A 293 -29.87 -9.85 0.03
CA ILE A 293 -30.80 -10.36 1.04
C ILE A 293 -31.14 -9.32 2.12
N GLY A 294 -30.36 -8.24 2.22
CA GLY A 294 -30.56 -7.16 3.17
C GLY A 294 -29.55 -6.05 3.00
N ARG A 295 -29.58 -5.06 3.89
CA ARG A 295 -28.65 -3.92 3.90
C ARG A 295 -28.30 -3.52 5.32
N THR A 296 -27.03 -3.20 5.56
CA THR A 296 -26.57 -2.56 6.80
C THR A 296 -26.54 -1.04 6.63
N PRO A 297 -26.88 -0.26 7.67
CA PRO A 297 -26.67 1.18 7.71
C PRO A 297 -25.22 1.54 8.08
N ILE A 298 -24.43 0.59 8.60
CA ILE A 298 -23.06 0.82 9.06
C ILE A 298 -22.10 0.90 7.88
N ARG A 299 -21.22 1.91 7.87
CA ARG A 299 -20.13 1.99 6.91
C ARG A 299 -19.00 1.04 7.27
N LEU A 300 -18.63 0.19 6.31
CA LEU A 300 -17.53 -0.75 6.45
C LEU A 300 -16.17 -0.15 6.10
N PHE A 301 -16.13 0.90 5.30
CA PHE A 301 -14.89 1.54 4.86
C PHE A 301 -14.98 3.05 5.02
N ARG A 302 -13.99 3.61 5.72
CA ARG A 302 -13.85 5.01 6.11
C ARG A 302 -12.42 5.47 5.82
N PRO A 303 -12.16 6.06 4.64
CA PRO A 303 -10.82 6.49 4.23
C PRO A 303 -10.11 7.44 5.22
N GLU A 304 -10.89 8.14 6.05
CA GLU A 304 -10.46 9.09 7.07
C GLU A 304 -10.00 8.44 8.39
N GLN A 305 -10.23 7.13 8.59
CA GLN A 305 -9.85 6.41 9.81
C GLN A 305 -8.60 5.56 9.61
N THR A 306 -7.89 5.29 10.71
CA THR A 306 -6.77 4.34 10.76
C THR A 306 -7.05 3.29 11.85
N PRO A 307 -7.33 2.03 11.49
CA PRO A 307 -7.45 1.49 10.12
C PRO A 307 -8.70 2.00 9.39
N PRO A 308 -8.69 2.05 8.04
CA PRO A 308 -9.81 2.57 7.24
C PRO A 308 -10.95 1.57 7.06
N SER A 309 -10.75 0.30 7.42
CA SER A 309 -11.76 -0.75 7.33
C SER A 309 -12.29 -1.10 8.72
N LEU A 310 -13.61 -1.25 8.85
CA LEU A 310 -14.26 -1.73 10.07
C LEU A 310 -13.80 -3.16 10.40
N LEU A 311 -13.66 -3.99 9.37
CA LEU A 311 -13.29 -5.39 9.47
C LEU A 311 -11.82 -5.61 9.12
N GLU A 312 -11.22 -6.62 9.74
CA GLU A 312 -9.87 -7.11 9.50
C GLU A 312 -9.87 -8.61 9.20
N VAL A 313 -8.81 -9.09 8.56
CA VAL A 313 -8.67 -10.51 8.25
C VAL A 313 -8.55 -11.32 9.54
N GLY A 314 -9.43 -12.32 9.70
CA GLY A 314 -9.51 -13.13 10.91
C GLY A 314 -10.58 -12.70 11.90
N ASP A 315 -11.22 -11.54 11.71
CA ASP A 315 -12.40 -11.17 12.50
C ASP A 315 -13.51 -12.22 12.33
N LYS A 316 -14.32 -12.36 13.38
CA LYS A 316 -15.59 -13.06 13.33
C LYS A 316 -16.72 -12.05 13.13
N VAL A 317 -17.59 -12.29 12.17
CA VAL A 317 -18.75 -11.45 11.88
C VAL A 317 -20.03 -12.19 12.27
N ARG A 318 -20.93 -11.49 12.95
CA ARG A 318 -22.30 -11.96 13.21
C ARG A 318 -23.28 -10.93 12.70
N PHE A 319 -24.26 -11.36 11.89
CA PHE A 319 -25.30 -10.45 11.43
C PHE A 319 -26.46 -10.42 12.41
N ARG A 320 -26.87 -9.23 12.83
CA ARG A 320 -28.05 -9.04 13.70
C ARG A 320 -29.22 -8.48 12.90
N PRO A 321 -30.34 -9.21 12.76
CA PRO A 321 -31.55 -8.67 12.15
C PRO A 321 -32.07 -7.45 12.93
N ILE A 322 -32.37 -6.37 12.22
CA ILE A 322 -32.95 -5.15 12.78
C ILE A 322 -34.19 -4.71 12.00
N GLY A 323 -35.05 -3.92 12.65
CA GLY A 323 -36.22 -3.29 12.01
C GLY A 323 -35.93 -1.88 11.47
N ASP A 324 -36.90 -1.30 10.75
CA ASP A 324 -36.74 -0.02 10.05
C ASP A 324 -36.39 1.14 10.99
N ALA A 325 -37.03 1.23 12.15
CA ALA A 325 -36.75 2.29 13.12
C ALA A 325 -35.30 2.26 13.62
N GLU A 326 -34.72 1.06 13.78
CA GLU A 326 -33.34 0.92 14.20
C GLU A 326 -32.37 1.21 13.04
N TYR A 327 -32.72 0.79 11.82
CA TYR A 327 -31.95 1.10 10.61
C TYR A 327 -31.79 2.61 10.43
N VAL A 328 -32.89 3.34 10.52
CA VAL A 328 -32.92 4.81 10.39
C VAL A 328 -32.08 5.49 11.48
N ARG A 329 -32.13 5.00 12.73
CA ARG A 329 -31.29 5.55 13.82
C ARG A 329 -29.79 5.37 13.56
N PHE A 330 -29.38 4.20 13.11
CA PHE A 330 -27.98 3.97 12.74
C PHE A 330 -27.58 4.84 11.56
N ALA A 331 -28.39 4.90 10.50
CA ALA A 331 -28.11 5.72 9.33
C ALA A 331 -27.94 7.21 9.70
N HIS A 332 -28.78 7.75 10.59
CA HIS A 332 -28.62 9.11 11.09
C HIS A 332 -27.36 9.30 11.93
N THR A 333 -27.02 8.32 12.78
CA THR A 333 -25.78 8.37 13.58
C THR A 333 -24.56 8.39 12.66
N GLU A 334 -24.52 7.52 11.64
CA GLU A 334 -23.43 7.45 10.67
C GLU A 334 -23.28 8.77 9.89
N GLN A 335 -24.39 9.35 9.42
CA GLN A 335 -24.39 10.67 8.76
C GLN A 335 -23.90 11.79 9.69
N THR A 336 -24.25 11.73 10.98
CA THR A 336 -23.83 12.73 11.97
C THR A 336 -22.35 12.62 12.29
N VAL A 337 -21.84 11.39 12.44
CA VAL A 337 -20.40 11.12 12.62
C VAL A 337 -19.61 11.57 11.40
N GLU A 338 -20.11 11.32 10.18
CA GLU A 338 -19.49 11.81 8.95
C GLU A 338 -19.48 13.34 8.88
N GLY A 339 -20.60 13.99 9.23
CA GLY A 339 -20.69 15.46 9.30
C GLY A 339 -19.78 16.09 10.37
N LEU A 340 -19.59 15.39 11.50
CA LEU A 340 -18.66 15.80 12.57
C LEU A 340 -17.21 15.52 12.20
N ALA A 341 -16.88 14.38 11.58
CA ALA A 341 -15.55 14.07 11.07
C ALA A 341 -15.13 15.05 9.95
N ALA A 342 -16.10 15.50 9.15
CA ALA A 342 -15.88 16.59 8.19
C ALA A 342 -15.67 17.97 8.87
N GLY A 343 -16.14 18.16 10.11
CA GLY A 343 -16.11 19.44 10.84
C GLY A 343 -15.04 19.57 11.95
N VAL A 344 -14.54 18.47 12.51
CA VAL A 344 -13.52 18.43 13.56
C VAL A 344 -12.23 17.90 12.94
N GLY A 345 -11.30 18.79 12.63
CA GLY A 345 -10.21 18.53 11.68
C GLY A 345 -9.23 17.39 11.98
N GLY A 346 -8.66 16.87 10.89
CA GLY A 346 -7.46 16.03 10.84
C GLY A 346 -7.68 14.72 10.06
N ALA A 347 -7.16 14.65 8.83
CA ALA A 347 -7.28 13.52 7.87
C ALA A 347 -8.67 13.35 7.24
N GLY A 348 -8.88 13.92 6.05
CA GLY A 348 -10.16 13.84 5.32
C GLY A 348 -10.56 15.13 4.60
N GLN A 349 -9.77 16.20 4.71
CA GLN A 349 -9.79 17.21 3.64
C GLN A 349 -9.37 16.45 2.38
N GLY A 350 -10.18 16.47 1.31
CA GLY A 350 -9.73 15.98 0.02
C GLY A 350 -8.33 16.55 -0.28
N LEU A 351 -7.54 15.86 -1.10
CA LEU A 351 -6.14 16.22 -1.45
C LEU A 351 -5.90 17.68 -1.91
N ARG A 352 -6.96 18.49 -2.04
CA ARG A 352 -6.91 19.90 -2.37
C ARG A 352 -6.86 20.72 -1.08
N PRO A 353 -5.79 21.48 -0.83
CA PRO A 353 -5.80 22.48 0.22
C PRO A 353 -6.97 23.46 0.00
N GLN A 354 -7.54 23.95 1.10
CA GLN A 354 -8.55 25.03 1.10
C GLN A 354 -7.88 26.38 0.76
N THR A 355 -7.18 26.46 -0.37
CA THR A 355 -6.70 27.75 -0.88
C THR A 355 -7.89 28.52 -1.41
N GLU A 356 -8.04 29.79 -1.04
CA GLU A 356 -9.09 30.65 -1.59
C GLU A 356 -9.03 30.62 -3.13
N VAL A 357 -10.20 30.40 -3.75
CA VAL A 357 -10.38 30.34 -5.21
C VAL A 357 -10.05 31.71 -5.80
N GLY A 358 -8.76 31.97 -6.03
CA GLY A 358 -8.24 33.27 -6.43
C GLY A 358 -6.73 33.43 -6.25
N GLN A 359 -6.09 32.62 -5.41
CA GLN A 359 -4.65 32.69 -5.11
C GLN A 359 -3.83 31.50 -5.62
N ALA A 360 -4.44 30.56 -6.36
CA ALA A 360 -3.72 29.40 -6.88
C ALA A 360 -2.70 29.80 -7.97
N PRO A 361 -1.44 29.32 -7.90
CA PRO A 361 -0.39 29.69 -8.85
C PRO A 361 -0.65 29.15 -10.27
N ILE A 362 -1.46 28.09 -10.38
CA ILE A 362 -1.86 27.47 -11.64
C ILE A 362 -3.38 27.39 -11.70
N ARG A 363 -3.97 27.86 -12.81
CA ARG A 363 -5.40 27.81 -13.07
C ARG A 363 -5.69 26.87 -14.23
N VAL A 364 -6.58 25.91 -14.02
CA VAL A 364 -7.09 25.05 -15.09
C VAL A 364 -8.12 25.81 -15.90
N LEU A 365 -7.79 26.18 -17.13
CA LEU A 365 -8.71 26.83 -18.07
C LEU A 365 -9.63 25.81 -18.74
N LYS A 366 -9.10 24.63 -19.06
CA LYS A 366 -9.82 23.51 -19.66
C LYS A 366 -9.30 22.18 -19.11
N PRO A 367 -10.15 21.25 -18.70
CA PRO A 367 -9.70 19.93 -18.27
C PRO A 367 -9.16 19.11 -19.45
N GLY A 368 -8.19 18.24 -19.18
CA GLY A 368 -7.79 17.18 -20.11
C GLY A 368 -8.80 16.01 -20.11
N LEU A 369 -8.54 14.99 -20.92
CA LEU A 369 -9.36 13.77 -20.98
C LEU A 369 -9.41 13.06 -19.63
N TYR A 370 -8.23 12.88 -19.02
CA TYR A 370 -8.08 12.31 -17.69
C TYR A 370 -6.75 12.79 -17.10
N THR A 371 -6.80 13.98 -16.49
CA THR A 371 -5.65 14.57 -15.80
C THR A 371 -5.83 14.40 -14.30
N THR A 372 -4.89 13.71 -13.66
CA THR A 372 -4.92 13.45 -12.23
C THR A 372 -3.65 13.99 -11.56
N VAL A 373 -3.70 14.16 -10.25
CA VAL A 373 -2.51 14.40 -9.44
C VAL A 373 -2.03 13.04 -8.96
N GLN A 374 -0.79 12.67 -9.27
CA GLN A 374 -0.20 11.37 -8.92
C GLN A 374 1.15 11.57 -8.23
N ASP A 375 1.34 10.85 -7.14
CA ASP A 375 2.63 10.58 -6.51
C ASP A 375 3.09 9.15 -6.89
N LEU A 376 4.01 8.56 -6.11
CA LEU A 376 4.46 7.17 -6.32
C LEU A 376 3.44 6.10 -5.90
N GLY A 377 2.29 6.51 -5.39
CA GLY A 377 1.24 5.63 -4.91
C GLY A 377 1.24 5.47 -3.40
N ARG A 378 0.42 4.53 -2.94
CA ARG A 378 0.09 4.30 -1.54
C ARG A 378 0.36 2.85 -1.16
N THR A 379 1.07 2.68 -0.06
CA THR A 379 1.47 1.36 0.47
C THR A 379 0.75 1.08 1.79
N GLY A 380 0.73 -0.19 2.21
CA GLY A 380 0.16 -0.64 3.48
C GLY A 380 -1.38 -0.68 3.52
N SER A 381 -2.05 -0.29 2.44
CA SER A 381 -3.51 -0.26 2.35
C SER A 381 -4.08 -1.36 1.44
N GLN A 382 -3.24 -2.12 0.72
CA GLN A 382 -3.72 -3.17 -0.18
C GLN A 382 -4.41 -4.31 0.58
N ARG A 383 -4.00 -4.56 1.82
CA ARG A 383 -4.67 -5.52 2.72
C ARG A 383 -6.14 -5.19 3.02
N TYR A 384 -6.55 -3.93 2.80
CA TYR A 384 -7.94 -3.48 2.90
C TYR A 384 -8.64 -3.39 1.54
N GLY A 385 -8.02 -3.85 0.45
CA GLY A 385 -8.56 -3.76 -0.91
C GLY A 385 -8.40 -2.38 -1.56
N VAL A 386 -7.55 -1.50 -1.02
CA VAL A 386 -7.20 -0.21 -1.64
C VAL A 386 -6.07 -0.43 -2.65
N PRO A 387 -6.23 -0.06 -3.93
CA PRO A 387 -5.18 -0.26 -4.92
C PRO A 387 -3.99 0.68 -4.66
N TRP A 388 -2.81 0.24 -5.08
CA TRP A 388 -1.56 1.01 -4.99
C TRP A 388 -1.66 2.42 -5.61
N SER A 389 -2.40 2.58 -6.70
CA SER A 389 -2.51 3.85 -7.46
C SER A 389 -1.15 4.36 -7.94
N GLY A 390 -0.86 5.66 -7.76
CA GLY A 390 0.38 6.29 -8.20
C GLY A 390 0.49 6.53 -9.71
N ALA A 391 1.64 7.12 -10.09
CA ALA A 391 2.01 7.32 -11.48
C ALA A 391 2.20 5.98 -12.20
N VAL A 392 1.57 5.86 -13.37
CA VAL A 392 1.72 4.66 -14.21
C VAL A 392 3.16 4.51 -14.74
N ASP A 393 3.82 5.63 -15.05
CA ASP A 393 5.25 5.69 -15.37
C ASP A 393 5.99 6.42 -14.25
N ALA A 394 6.37 5.63 -13.23
CA ALA A 394 7.08 6.14 -12.06
C ALA A 394 8.45 6.75 -12.41
N PHE A 395 9.10 6.29 -13.49
CA PHE A 395 10.37 6.86 -13.94
C PHE A 395 10.19 8.29 -14.45
N ALA A 396 9.17 8.52 -15.29
CA ALA A 396 8.84 9.85 -15.78
C ALA A 396 8.41 10.79 -14.64
N LEU A 397 7.63 10.30 -13.67
CA LEU A 397 7.27 11.07 -12.47
C LEU A 397 8.51 11.51 -11.68
N ARG A 398 9.38 10.56 -11.31
CA ARG A 398 10.61 10.86 -10.56
C ARG A 398 11.49 11.85 -11.30
N THR A 399 11.67 11.62 -12.60
CA THR A 399 12.51 12.47 -13.44
C THR A 399 11.96 13.89 -13.53
N VAL A 400 10.64 14.06 -13.74
CA VAL A 400 10.05 15.40 -13.87
C VAL A 400 10.21 16.20 -12.58
N ASN A 401 10.04 15.56 -11.42
CA ASN A 401 10.23 16.19 -10.12
C ASN A 401 11.68 16.61 -9.89
N VAL A 402 12.63 15.70 -10.13
CA VAL A 402 14.06 16.00 -9.95
C VAL A 402 14.51 17.15 -10.85
N LEU A 403 14.00 17.24 -12.08
CA LEU A 403 14.34 18.32 -13.01
C LEU A 403 13.94 19.72 -12.49
N VAL A 404 12.86 19.83 -11.72
CA VAL A 404 12.43 21.11 -11.12
C VAL A 404 12.89 21.29 -9.68
N GLY A 405 13.64 20.33 -9.13
CA GLY A 405 14.19 20.38 -7.78
C GLY A 405 13.23 19.91 -6.68
N ASN A 406 12.14 19.24 -7.04
CA ASN A 406 11.24 18.59 -6.08
C ASN A 406 11.85 17.29 -5.54
N ASP A 407 11.29 16.80 -4.42
CA ASP A 407 11.47 15.41 -4.01
C ASP A 407 11.00 14.47 -5.13
N GLU A 408 11.73 13.39 -5.40
CA GLU A 408 11.43 12.48 -6.52
C GLU A 408 10.03 11.85 -6.43
N GLY A 409 9.49 11.69 -5.21
CA GLY A 409 8.17 11.14 -4.95
C GLY A 409 7.06 12.18 -4.88
N ALA A 410 7.36 13.47 -5.07
CA ALA A 410 6.37 14.53 -5.00
C ALA A 410 5.23 14.34 -6.01
N ALA A 411 4.03 14.77 -5.63
CA ALA A 411 2.87 14.65 -6.50
C ALA A 411 2.98 15.60 -7.70
N ALA A 412 2.73 15.09 -8.90
CA ALA A 412 2.76 15.84 -10.16
C ALA A 412 1.45 15.62 -10.95
N LEU A 413 1.24 16.41 -12.00
CA LEU A 413 0.11 16.20 -12.91
C LEU A 413 0.43 15.05 -13.87
N GLU A 414 -0.35 13.98 -13.83
CA GLU A 414 -0.37 12.94 -14.86
C GLU A 414 -1.41 13.28 -15.93
N VAL A 415 -0.96 13.38 -17.17
CA VAL A 415 -1.74 13.85 -18.32
C VAL A 415 -1.98 12.69 -19.28
N THR A 416 -3.24 12.29 -19.49
CA THR A 416 -3.60 11.16 -20.36
C THR A 416 -4.11 11.62 -21.72
N LEU A 417 -3.42 11.24 -22.81
CA LEU A 417 -3.76 11.45 -24.23
C LEU A 417 -4.00 12.92 -24.66
N ALA A 418 -5.07 13.55 -24.16
CA ALA A 418 -5.39 14.96 -24.36
C ALA A 418 -5.27 15.71 -23.04
N GLY A 419 -4.32 16.63 -22.96
CA GLY A 419 -4.02 17.34 -21.73
C GLY A 419 -4.85 18.59 -21.45
N PRO A 420 -4.68 19.17 -20.25
CA PRO A 420 -5.42 20.36 -19.83
C PRO A 420 -4.86 21.63 -20.49
N GLU A 421 -5.60 22.73 -20.38
CA GLU A 421 -5.07 24.08 -20.61
C GLU A 421 -4.81 24.73 -19.25
N LEU A 422 -3.56 25.12 -18.99
CA LEU A 422 -3.11 25.62 -17.70
C LEU A 422 -2.58 27.05 -17.85
N ALA A 423 -3.13 27.98 -17.08
CA ALA A 423 -2.65 29.36 -16.99
C ALA A 423 -1.83 29.56 -15.71
N PHE A 424 -0.68 30.21 -15.84
CA PHE A 424 0.24 30.45 -14.73
C PHE A 424 0.06 31.88 -14.20
N ALA A 425 -0.20 32.03 -12.90
CA ALA A 425 -0.42 33.32 -12.25
C ALA A 425 0.89 34.03 -11.85
N GLU A 426 2.01 33.31 -11.88
CA GLU A 426 3.35 33.76 -11.54
C GLU A 426 4.39 33.11 -12.47
N ASP A 427 5.66 33.55 -12.37
CA ASP A 427 6.76 32.89 -13.08
C ASP A 427 7.01 31.53 -12.39
N THR A 428 6.94 30.45 -13.16
CA THR A 428 7.01 29.08 -12.64
C THR A 428 8.00 28.25 -13.45
N LEU A 429 8.91 27.54 -12.77
CA LEU A 429 9.76 26.55 -13.41
C LEU A 429 8.99 25.23 -13.47
N ILE A 430 8.80 24.68 -14.68
CA ILE A 430 8.17 23.37 -14.87
C ILE A 430 9.10 22.43 -15.62
N ALA A 431 8.79 21.13 -15.60
CA ALA A 431 9.32 20.18 -16.57
C ALA A 431 8.18 19.31 -17.13
N ILE A 432 8.39 18.73 -18.31
CA ILE A 432 7.45 17.77 -18.91
C ILE A 432 8.21 16.51 -19.33
N CYS A 433 7.82 15.35 -18.79
CA CYS A 433 8.42 14.05 -19.10
C CYS A 433 7.36 13.02 -19.51
N GLY A 434 7.79 11.85 -19.99
CA GLY A 434 6.92 10.77 -20.45
C GLY A 434 6.61 10.85 -21.95
N GLY A 435 5.34 10.62 -22.30
CA GLY A 435 4.84 10.63 -23.67
C GLY A 435 4.85 12.01 -24.33
N GLU A 436 4.98 12.01 -25.65
CA GLU A 436 4.97 13.20 -26.50
C GLU A 436 3.53 13.62 -26.82
N LEU A 437 3.01 14.53 -25.98
CA LEU A 437 1.66 15.09 -26.11
C LEU A 437 1.66 16.49 -26.73
N SER A 438 2.70 16.81 -27.52
CA SER A 438 2.88 18.08 -28.23
C SER A 438 2.60 19.32 -27.36
N PRO A 439 3.28 19.47 -26.20
CA PRO A 439 3.04 20.61 -25.32
C PRO A 439 3.48 21.92 -25.96
N ALA A 440 2.71 22.99 -25.75
CA ALA A 440 3.01 24.32 -26.24
C ALA A 440 2.67 25.40 -25.19
N ILE A 441 3.57 26.37 -25.00
CA ILE A 441 3.32 27.57 -24.21
C ILE A 441 3.09 28.73 -25.17
N ASP A 442 1.92 29.36 -25.09
CA ASP A 442 1.51 30.47 -25.97
C ASP A 442 1.73 30.16 -27.47
N GLY A 443 1.46 28.90 -27.86
CA GLY A 443 1.59 28.40 -29.23
C GLY A 443 3.01 28.01 -29.64
N ARG A 444 4.01 28.13 -28.78
CA ARG A 444 5.39 27.70 -29.04
C ARG A 444 5.65 26.32 -28.44
N PRO A 445 6.18 25.35 -29.21
CA PRO A 445 6.50 24.02 -28.69
C PRO A 445 7.41 24.06 -27.46
N VAL A 446 7.09 23.25 -26.47
CA VAL A 446 7.85 23.09 -25.23
C VAL A 446 8.74 21.87 -25.37
N PRO A 447 10.05 21.96 -25.10
CA PRO A 447 10.90 20.78 -25.10
C PRO A 447 10.59 19.89 -23.89
N ALA A 448 10.46 18.58 -24.11
CA ALA A 448 10.37 17.59 -23.05
C ALA A 448 11.73 17.30 -22.40
N TRP A 449 11.70 16.63 -21.23
CA TRP A 449 12.84 16.11 -20.48
C TRP A 449 13.89 17.16 -20.07
N ARG A 450 13.45 18.40 -19.83
CA ARG A 450 14.29 19.47 -19.28
C ARG A 450 13.46 20.52 -18.54
N PRO A 451 14.07 21.35 -17.69
CA PRO A 451 13.38 22.45 -17.04
C PRO A 451 13.05 23.57 -18.04
N VAL A 452 11.87 24.17 -17.90
CA VAL A 452 11.34 25.25 -18.73
C VAL A 452 10.73 26.32 -17.84
N LEU A 453 11.21 27.55 -17.95
CA LEU A 453 10.62 28.69 -17.26
C LEU A 453 9.36 29.17 -17.98
N VAL A 454 8.22 29.04 -17.32
CA VAL A 454 6.94 29.60 -17.76
C VAL A 454 6.77 30.97 -17.15
N ARG A 455 6.48 31.97 -17.98
CA ARG A 455 6.26 33.34 -17.50
C ARG A 455 4.84 33.50 -16.97
N ARG A 456 4.69 34.39 -15.99
CA ARG A 456 3.40 34.86 -15.51
C ARG A 456 2.50 35.26 -16.67
N GLY A 457 1.26 34.76 -16.65
CA GLY A 457 0.23 35.02 -17.65
C GLY A 457 0.29 34.09 -18.87
N ALA A 458 1.33 33.27 -19.02
CA ALA A 458 1.45 32.32 -20.11
C ALA A 458 0.50 31.14 -19.93
N VAL A 459 0.14 30.50 -21.05
CA VAL A 459 -0.77 29.36 -21.08
C VAL A 459 -0.08 28.14 -21.69
N LEU A 460 0.02 27.06 -20.91
CA LEU A 460 0.42 25.74 -21.39
C LEU A 460 -0.80 25.00 -21.97
N ARG A 461 -0.62 24.41 -23.14
CA ARG A 461 -1.59 23.59 -23.85
C ARG A 461 -0.95 22.29 -24.30
N PHE A 462 -1.73 21.22 -24.35
CA PHE A 462 -1.32 19.95 -24.94
C PHE A 462 -2.00 19.76 -26.29
N GLY A 463 -1.23 19.32 -27.28
CA GLY A 463 -1.69 19.08 -28.65
C GLY A 463 -2.04 17.62 -28.89
N ALA A 464 -1.76 17.15 -30.11
CA ALA A 464 -1.96 15.76 -30.46
C ALA A 464 -0.92 14.86 -29.77
N CYS A 465 -1.38 13.68 -29.35
CA CYS A 465 -0.54 12.60 -28.86
C CYS A 465 0.24 11.98 -30.02
N ALA A 466 1.56 12.16 -30.06
CA ALA A 466 2.43 11.64 -31.12
C ALA A 466 3.08 10.31 -30.74
N ALA A 467 3.48 10.12 -29.47
CA ALA A 467 4.09 8.88 -28.98
C ALA A 467 3.89 8.73 -27.46
N GLY A 468 3.54 7.53 -26.98
CA GLY A 468 3.20 7.31 -25.56
C GLY A 468 1.85 7.94 -25.18
N CYS A 469 1.21 7.47 -24.09
CA CYS A 469 -0.15 7.89 -23.74
C CYS A 469 -0.25 8.74 -22.46
N ARG A 470 0.84 8.89 -21.71
CA ARG A 470 0.88 9.63 -20.44
C ARG A 470 2.11 10.54 -20.39
N ALA A 471 1.90 11.79 -20.03
CA ALA A 471 2.97 12.75 -19.73
C ALA A 471 2.82 13.27 -18.29
N TYR A 472 3.91 13.76 -17.72
CA TYR A 472 3.96 14.27 -16.36
C TYR A 472 4.40 15.73 -16.36
N VAL A 473 3.76 16.57 -15.55
CA VAL A 473 4.14 17.96 -15.33
C VAL A 473 4.34 18.20 -13.85
N ALA A 474 5.54 18.59 -13.46
CA ALA A 474 5.88 19.03 -12.10
C ALA A 474 6.18 20.53 -12.08
#